data_AF-A0A7S2UFR0-F1
#
_entry.id   AF-A0A7S2UFR0-F1
#
_cell.length_a   1.000
_cell.length_b   1.000
_cell.length_c   1.000
_cell.angle_alpha   90.00
_cell.angle_beta   90.00
_cell.angle_gamma   90.00
#
_symmetry.space_group_name_H-M   'P 1'
#
loop_
_entity.id
_entity.type
_entity.pdbx_description
1 polymer ?
#
loop_
_entity_poly.entity_id
_entity_poly.type
_entity_poly.pdbx_seq_one_letter_code
_entity_poly.pdbx_strand_id
1 'polypeptide(L)'
;MTTPALSWKVVSACIVVPFIIGLIFSSNLIPATTNTEKEIIEPPASAPKIDMGGPTQRGLKNEAFDKVLGHQDPFANLASIQIHRNGQVDPCGSSAGSSIYEGLKTALQSYNEEVQSFSKYEFESWMTKSLGSNLLEDDVCESEEKVHYNIDQGLFTYCDMTTTHTTIQPDHDSLVPVPIDDGGSEILPCHFHTREGLRVSSLQQLVQLTKDAAEVAIQYPEQVCTESNPQDAGEGIEPVCVEKKADLHLYAVPAGRVYMFAPKFVGEVFELKHVKLPGNLPVRLEVMSLKPRVFDVINFFDRSESDAVVNTALKETSESHRIKRSSTGASGYNVNSQRTSENGFDTHSKNAMTIKKRSFEVLGFDEYNDGHSDGLQVLRYNKTTAYIPHLDFIEDPTGKEEHNYDSAGVGSNRFATILLYMTDLSEGDGGETVFTDTWPNQPPEKNIEIDVALKQLRNSGDASMLEQGSWQEKMVAQCRTKLAVIPHSARAVLFYSQYPNGEPDKDSLHGGCPVLKKEKWAANLWVWNAPRGGFPGAPVNEDVVAQNRENNVAADPTGPQQLHATFSNTGIDPAFATASLNFQDTFWGNLGTGDTLSVNTYEGHKWNIMVDGKVKRTIVIDTEPNQSYEV
;
A
#
# COMPACT_ATOMS: atom_id res chain seq x y z
N MET A 1 4.54 -51.82 -31.29
CA MET A 1 3.57 -51.11 -32.15
C MET A 1 3.43 -49.71 -31.59
N THR A 2 4.46 -48.86 -31.75
CA THR A 2 4.63 -47.82 -32.79
C THR A 2 3.65 -46.66 -32.66
N THR A 3 4.22 -45.52 -32.22
CA THR A 3 3.73 -44.12 -32.21
C THR A 3 3.49 -43.58 -33.64
N PRO A 4 2.92 -42.37 -33.79
CA PRO A 4 3.75 -41.15 -33.95
C PRO A 4 3.17 -39.93 -33.16
N ALA A 5 3.89 -38.97 -32.57
CA ALA A 5 5.05 -38.15 -32.95
C ALA A 5 4.81 -37.22 -34.16
N LEU A 6 4.45 -35.95 -33.90
CA LEU A 6 4.57 -34.87 -34.88
C LEU A 6 5.50 -33.78 -34.35
N SER A 7 6.64 -33.63 -35.03
CA SER A 7 7.63 -32.57 -34.92
C SER A 7 7.46 -31.61 -36.10
N TRP A 8 7.62 -30.30 -35.89
CA TRP A 8 7.92 -29.36 -36.98
C TRP A 8 9.10 -28.46 -36.60
N LYS A 9 10.17 -28.54 -37.40
CA LYS A 9 11.32 -27.64 -37.41
C LYS A 9 11.19 -26.66 -38.58
N VAL A 10 11.39 -25.39 -38.26
CA VAL A 10 12.17 -24.34 -38.97
C VAL A 10 12.22 -24.36 -40.50
N VAL A 11 11.78 -23.24 -41.10
CA VAL A 11 12.40 -22.69 -42.33
C VAL A 11 12.67 -21.21 -42.11
N SER A 12 13.93 -20.84 -42.34
CA SER A 12 14.50 -19.49 -42.34
C SER A 12 14.35 -18.87 -43.73
N ALA A 13 14.02 -17.58 -43.81
CA ALA A 13 14.18 -16.80 -45.04
C ALA A 13 14.44 -15.32 -44.72
N CYS A 14 15.71 -14.92 -44.86
CA CYS A 14 16.15 -13.55 -44.95
C CYS A 14 15.70 -12.93 -46.28
N ILE A 15 15.17 -11.70 -46.24
CA ILE A 15 15.18 -10.80 -47.40
C ILE A 15 15.79 -9.46 -46.95
N VAL A 16 16.93 -9.17 -47.55
CA VAL A 16 17.64 -7.89 -47.57
C VAL A 16 17.16 -7.13 -48.81
N VAL A 17 16.99 -5.80 -48.73
CA VAL A 17 17.43 -4.80 -49.74
C VAL A 17 17.20 -3.37 -49.17
N PRO A 18 18.06 -2.38 -49.51
CA PRO A 18 18.34 -1.16 -48.73
C PRO A 18 17.88 0.14 -49.40
N PHE A 19 17.76 1.28 -48.70
CA PHE A 19 17.85 2.63 -49.30
C PHE A 19 18.30 3.65 -48.23
N ILE A 20 19.56 4.12 -48.28
CA ILE A 20 20.09 5.38 -48.84
C ILE A 20 20.13 6.57 -47.86
N ILE A 21 21.36 7.10 -47.79
CA ILE A 21 21.95 8.24 -47.10
C ILE A 21 21.28 9.59 -47.42
N GLY A 22 21.18 10.46 -46.42
CA GLY A 22 20.91 11.89 -46.59
C GLY A 22 21.38 12.72 -45.39
N LEU A 23 22.66 13.08 -45.39
CA LEU A 23 23.29 14.07 -44.50
C LEU A 23 22.86 15.49 -44.88
N ILE A 24 22.45 16.31 -43.91
CA ILE A 24 22.60 17.78 -43.99
C ILE A 24 23.18 18.28 -42.66
N PHE A 25 24.42 18.74 -42.74
CA PHE A 25 25.07 19.62 -41.77
C PHE A 25 24.54 21.05 -41.94
N SER A 26 24.28 21.74 -40.84
CA SER A 26 24.47 23.19 -40.78
C SER A 26 24.99 23.59 -39.41
N SER A 27 26.28 23.90 -39.41
CA SER A 27 27.08 24.56 -38.39
C SER A 27 26.56 25.95 -38.01
N ASN A 28 26.69 26.32 -36.73
CA ASN A 28 27.13 27.66 -36.32
C ASN A 28 27.80 27.58 -34.93
N LEU A 29 29.12 27.78 -34.93
CA LEU A 29 29.95 28.14 -33.76
C LEU A 29 29.83 29.67 -33.56
N ILE A 30 29.97 30.27 -32.37
CA ILE A 30 31.18 30.80 -31.66
C ILE A 30 30.64 31.86 -30.65
N PRO A 31 31.31 32.33 -29.54
CA PRO A 31 32.37 31.78 -28.68
C PRO A 31 32.03 31.79 -27.17
N ALA A 32 32.86 31.10 -26.39
CA ALA A 32 33.08 31.35 -24.98
C ALA A 32 33.97 32.58 -24.74
N THR A 33 33.63 33.40 -23.75
CA THR A 33 34.54 34.37 -23.12
C THR A 33 34.43 34.25 -21.60
N THR A 34 35.55 33.97 -20.97
CA THR A 34 35.80 33.99 -19.52
C THR A 34 35.77 35.42 -18.99
N ASN A 35 35.14 35.67 -17.85
CA ASN A 35 35.69 36.51 -16.79
C ASN A 35 34.96 36.30 -15.46
N THR A 36 35.77 36.15 -14.43
CA THR A 36 35.44 36.08 -13.01
C THR A 36 34.93 37.43 -12.49
N GLU A 37 33.82 37.42 -11.74
CA GLU A 37 33.62 38.32 -10.59
C GLU A 37 32.48 37.79 -9.70
N LYS A 38 32.71 37.86 -8.38
CA LYS A 38 31.75 37.49 -7.33
C LYS A 38 30.67 38.55 -7.25
N GLU A 39 29.41 38.18 -7.43
CA GLU A 39 28.27 39.02 -7.04
C GLU A 39 27.26 38.22 -6.20
N ILE A 40 26.87 38.84 -5.09
CA ILE A 40 25.93 38.36 -4.08
C ILE A 40 24.53 38.56 -4.65
N ILE A 41 23.74 37.50 -4.79
CA ILE A 41 22.35 37.58 -5.29
C ILE A 41 21.39 37.58 -4.11
N GLU A 42 20.74 38.73 -3.89
CA GLU A 42 19.51 38.86 -3.08
C GLU A 42 18.33 38.14 -3.76
N PRO A 43 17.32 37.66 -3.00
CA PRO A 43 16.20 36.90 -3.56
C PRO A 43 15.32 37.79 -4.46
N PRO A 44 14.83 37.29 -5.62
CA PRO A 44 14.00 38.08 -6.50
C PRO A 44 12.60 38.32 -5.91
N ALA A 45 12.14 39.56 -6.10
CA ALA A 45 10.84 40.07 -5.73
C ALA A 45 9.68 39.37 -6.45
N SER A 46 8.57 39.24 -5.72
CA SER A 46 7.17 39.07 -6.15
C SER A 46 6.88 38.80 -7.63
N ALA A 47 6.29 37.64 -7.92
CA ALA A 47 5.67 37.29 -9.20
C ALA A 47 4.54 38.29 -9.60
N PRO A 48 4.30 38.49 -10.91
CA PRO A 48 3.34 39.47 -11.41
C PRO A 48 1.89 39.00 -11.19
N LYS A 49 1.00 39.95 -10.87
CA LYS A 49 -0.46 39.76 -10.88
C LYS A 49 -0.92 39.35 -12.28
N ILE A 50 -1.62 38.23 -12.39
CA ILE A 50 -2.13 37.67 -13.65
C ILE A 50 -3.54 38.24 -13.94
N ASP A 51 -3.73 38.66 -15.19
CA ASP A 51 -4.94 39.22 -15.78
C ASP A 51 -6.04 38.14 -15.92
N MET A 52 -7.29 38.48 -15.58
CA MET A 52 -8.43 37.57 -15.65
C MET A 52 -8.89 37.39 -17.11
N GLY A 53 -8.66 36.20 -17.66
CA GLY A 53 -8.88 35.85 -19.06
C GLY A 53 -10.30 36.10 -19.60
N GLY A 54 -10.33 36.66 -20.81
CA GLY A 54 -11.54 36.90 -21.61
C GLY A 54 -12.16 35.65 -22.27
N PRO A 55 -13.23 35.82 -23.08
CA PRO A 55 -14.11 34.74 -23.56
C PRO A 55 -13.47 33.66 -24.46
N THR A 56 -12.22 33.82 -24.89
CA THR A 56 -11.57 32.97 -25.91
C THR A 56 -10.81 31.76 -25.33
N GLN A 57 -10.27 31.83 -24.11
CA GLN A 57 -9.64 30.65 -23.47
C GLN A 57 -10.66 29.64 -22.94
N ARG A 58 -11.87 30.10 -22.61
CA ARG A 58 -12.95 29.26 -22.06
C ARG A 58 -13.48 28.23 -23.08
N GLY A 59 -13.42 28.56 -24.37
CA GLY A 59 -13.84 27.66 -25.47
C GLY A 59 -12.87 26.51 -25.73
N LEU A 60 -11.56 26.75 -25.66
CA LEU A 60 -10.51 25.76 -25.94
C LEU A 60 -10.42 24.67 -24.85
N LYS A 61 -10.63 25.03 -23.58
CA LYS A 61 -10.65 24.07 -22.46
C LYS A 61 -11.80 23.07 -22.55
N ASN A 62 -12.98 23.52 -23.00
CA ASN A 62 -14.15 22.65 -23.18
C ASN A 62 -13.91 21.63 -24.32
N GLU A 63 -13.28 22.04 -25.42
CA GLU A 63 -12.96 21.11 -26.53
C GLU A 63 -11.95 20.03 -26.13
N ALA A 64 -11.01 20.33 -25.23
CA ALA A 64 -10.04 19.35 -24.71
C ALA A 64 -10.71 18.32 -23.79
N PHE A 65 -11.56 18.75 -22.85
CA PHE A 65 -12.32 17.84 -21.99
C PHE A 65 -13.30 16.97 -22.79
N ASP A 66 -14.01 17.56 -23.75
CA ASP A 66 -14.95 16.84 -24.62
C ASP A 66 -14.21 15.88 -25.58
N LYS A 67 -12.93 16.15 -25.91
CA LYS A 67 -12.06 15.18 -26.61
C LYS A 67 -11.65 14.00 -25.74
N VAL A 68 -11.43 14.20 -24.44
CA VAL A 68 -11.03 13.14 -23.50
C VAL A 68 -12.21 12.24 -23.13
N LEU A 69 -13.41 12.81 -22.92
CA LEU A 69 -14.62 12.05 -22.57
C LEU A 69 -15.41 11.54 -23.78
N GLY A 70 -15.18 12.13 -24.96
CA GLY A 70 -16.05 11.97 -26.13
C GLY A 70 -17.26 12.92 -26.05
N HIS A 71 -17.93 13.14 -27.18
CA HIS A 71 -19.08 14.05 -27.26
C HIS A 71 -20.34 13.61 -26.49
N GLN A 72 -20.29 12.49 -25.75
CA GLN A 72 -21.40 11.96 -24.96
C GLN A 72 -21.00 11.88 -23.50
N ASP A 73 -21.91 12.28 -22.60
CA ASP A 73 -21.73 12.16 -21.16
C ASP A 73 -21.57 10.67 -20.76
N PRO A 74 -20.36 10.23 -20.33
CA PRO A 74 -20.13 8.84 -19.96
C PRO A 74 -20.78 8.48 -18.62
N PHE A 75 -21.25 9.46 -17.84
CA PHE A 75 -21.84 9.29 -16.52
C PHE A 75 -23.38 9.25 -16.54
N ALA A 76 -24.01 9.47 -17.70
CA ALA A 76 -25.46 9.56 -17.85
C ALA A 76 -26.24 8.32 -17.34
N ASN A 77 -25.58 7.16 -17.30
CA ASN A 77 -26.15 5.89 -16.84
C ASN A 77 -25.91 5.60 -15.34
N LEU A 78 -25.18 6.46 -14.63
CA LEU A 78 -25.07 6.38 -13.16
C LEU A 78 -26.28 7.02 -12.49
N ALA A 79 -26.67 6.44 -11.36
CA ALA A 79 -27.55 7.07 -10.37
C ALA A 79 -26.77 8.14 -9.62
N SER A 80 -25.57 7.80 -9.14
CA SER A 80 -24.76 8.67 -8.28
C SER A 80 -23.29 8.25 -8.21
N ILE A 81 -22.43 9.15 -7.72
CA ILE A 81 -21.15 8.77 -7.12
C ILE A 81 -21.30 8.87 -5.60
N GLN A 82 -21.08 7.76 -4.92
CA GLN A 82 -21.08 7.62 -3.46
C GLN A 82 -19.65 7.79 -2.95
N ILE A 83 -19.43 8.77 -2.06
CA ILE A 83 -18.13 9.02 -1.42
C ILE A 83 -18.15 8.47 -0.01
N HIS A 84 -17.14 7.67 0.30
CA HIS A 84 -16.90 7.04 1.59
C HIS A 84 -15.64 7.62 2.20
N ARG A 85 -15.60 7.78 3.53
CA ARG A 85 -14.34 7.99 4.23
C ARG A 85 -13.54 6.68 4.23
N ASN A 86 -12.21 6.78 4.27
CA ASN A 86 -11.31 5.65 4.31
C ASN A 86 -11.71 4.64 5.40
N GLY A 87 -11.90 3.38 5.02
CA GLY A 87 -12.27 2.31 5.94
C GLY A 87 -13.66 2.43 6.59
N GLN A 88 -14.56 3.29 6.11
CA GLN A 88 -15.96 3.38 6.56
C GLN A 88 -16.91 2.74 5.54
N VAL A 89 -17.95 2.04 6.01
CA VAL A 89 -18.86 1.26 5.16
C VAL A 89 -19.94 2.13 4.53
N ASP A 90 -20.45 3.09 5.30
CA ASP A 90 -21.54 3.94 4.88
C ASP A 90 -20.98 5.18 4.15
N PRO A 91 -21.60 5.60 3.04
CA PRO A 91 -21.16 6.78 2.33
C PRO A 91 -21.36 8.00 3.23
N CYS A 92 -20.36 8.86 3.28
CA CYS A 92 -20.50 10.15 3.92
C CYS A 92 -21.24 11.12 3.00
N GLY A 93 -21.11 11.00 1.67
CA GLY A 93 -21.73 11.91 0.70
C GLY A 93 -22.07 11.27 -0.65
N SER A 94 -22.94 11.94 -1.42
CA SER A 94 -23.44 11.44 -2.69
C SER A 94 -23.64 12.58 -3.69
N SER A 95 -23.24 12.39 -4.94
CA SER A 95 -23.56 13.30 -6.04
C SER A 95 -24.63 12.71 -6.95
N ALA A 96 -25.58 13.53 -7.41
CA ALA A 96 -26.62 13.06 -8.32
C ALA A 96 -26.06 12.84 -9.74
N GLY A 97 -26.44 11.75 -10.41
CA GLY A 97 -25.96 11.39 -11.73
C GLY A 97 -26.07 12.53 -12.77
N SER A 98 -27.15 13.31 -12.71
CA SER A 98 -27.39 14.44 -13.63
C SER A 98 -26.45 15.63 -13.43
N SER A 99 -25.75 15.75 -12.31
CA SER A 99 -24.81 16.84 -12.04
C SER A 99 -23.35 16.43 -12.16
N ILE A 100 -23.02 15.13 -12.26
CA ILE A 100 -21.65 14.62 -12.31
C ILE A 100 -20.86 15.30 -13.43
N TYR A 101 -21.33 15.18 -14.68
CA TYR A 101 -20.61 15.67 -15.84
C TYR A 101 -20.35 17.18 -15.79
N GLU A 102 -21.37 17.98 -15.47
CA GLU A 102 -21.23 19.44 -15.37
C GLU A 102 -20.37 19.86 -14.16
N GLY A 103 -20.44 19.16 -13.03
CA GLY A 103 -19.60 19.45 -11.87
C GLY A 103 -18.12 19.14 -12.12
N LEU A 104 -17.82 18.02 -12.77
CA LEU A 104 -16.48 17.67 -13.23
C LEU A 104 -15.96 18.69 -14.27
N LYS A 105 -16.82 19.10 -15.22
CA LYS A 105 -16.49 20.09 -16.26
C LYS A 105 -16.20 21.47 -15.69
N THR A 106 -17.01 21.93 -14.74
CA THR A 106 -16.81 23.22 -14.05
C THR A 106 -15.48 23.27 -13.33
N ALA A 107 -15.11 22.21 -12.60
CA ALA A 107 -13.83 22.16 -11.88
C ALA A 107 -12.61 22.22 -12.81
N LEU A 108 -12.73 21.81 -14.07
CA LEU A 108 -11.61 21.97 -15.02
C LEU A 108 -11.35 23.40 -15.42
N GLN A 109 -12.38 24.25 -15.36
CA GLN A 109 -12.25 25.64 -15.80
C GLN A 109 -11.32 26.44 -14.89
N SER A 110 -11.14 26.03 -13.64
CA SER A 110 -10.22 26.64 -12.68
C SER A 110 -8.75 26.29 -12.93
N TYR A 111 -8.43 25.29 -13.76
CA TYR A 111 -7.04 24.94 -14.10
C TYR A 111 -6.60 25.71 -15.35
N ASN A 112 -5.42 26.35 -15.30
CA ASN A 112 -4.98 27.31 -16.32
C ASN A 112 -4.47 26.70 -17.64
N GLU A 113 -4.16 25.39 -17.66
CA GLU A 113 -3.52 24.72 -18.81
C GLU A 113 -4.52 23.95 -19.68
N GLU A 114 -4.16 23.71 -20.95
CA GLU A 114 -4.91 22.78 -21.82
C GLU A 114 -4.74 21.35 -21.30
N VAL A 115 -5.78 20.79 -20.68
CA VAL A 115 -5.76 19.42 -20.18
C VAL A 115 -5.80 18.43 -21.35
N GLN A 116 -4.62 18.05 -21.86
CA GLN A 116 -4.49 16.89 -22.77
C GLN A 116 -4.40 15.57 -22.00
N SER A 117 -3.79 15.60 -20.81
CA SER A 117 -3.71 14.48 -19.85
C SER A 117 -3.31 15.00 -18.48
N PHE A 118 -3.92 14.45 -17.42
CA PHE A 118 -3.47 14.67 -16.05
C PHE A 118 -2.39 13.67 -15.65
N SER A 119 -1.39 14.12 -14.89
CA SER A 119 -0.67 13.23 -13.97
C SER A 119 -1.62 12.72 -12.88
N LYS A 120 -1.23 11.67 -12.15
CA LYS A 120 -2.08 11.12 -11.08
C LYS A 120 -2.39 12.15 -9.99
N TYR A 121 -1.42 12.99 -9.64
CA TYR A 121 -1.58 14.00 -8.59
C TYR A 121 -2.42 15.19 -9.04
N GLU A 122 -2.31 15.62 -10.30
CA GLU A 122 -3.22 16.63 -10.86
C GLU A 122 -4.66 16.09 -10.94
N PHE A 123 -4.84 14.81 -11.30
CA PHE A 123 -6.14 14.16 -11.30
C PHE A 123 -6.75 14.13 -9.89
N GLU A 124 -5.97 13.79 -8.86
CA GLU A 124 -6.41 13.75 -7.47
C GLU A 124 -6.79 15.14 -6.94
N SER A 125 -5.98 16.16 -7.27
CA SER A 125 -6.30 17.57 -7.00
C SER A 125 -7.61 17.99 -7.65
N TRP A 126 -7.74 17.72 -8.94
CA TRP A 126 -8.94 18.04 -9.72
C TRP A 126 -10.18 17.30 -9.21
N MET A 127 -10.05 16.01 -8.88
CA MET A 127 -11.15 15.20 -8.37
C MET A 127 -11.59 15.69 -6.98
N THR A 128 -10.64 16.03 -6.11
CA THR A 128 -10.92 16.61 -4.79
C THR A 128 -11.67 17.94 -4.94
N LYS A 129 -11.21 18.84 -5.83
CA LYS A 129 -11.92 20.11 -6.13
C LYS A 129 -13.32 19.87 -6.67
N SER A 130 -13.46 18.95 -7.62
CA SER A 130 -14.75 18.62 -8.24
C SER A 130 -15.75 18.12 -7.23
N LEU A 131 -15.32 17.21 -6.35
CA LEU A 131 -16.17 16.66 -5.31
C LEU A 131 -16.52 17.73 -4.26
N GLY A 132 -15.51 18.39 -3.69
CA GLY A 132 -15.69 19.29 -2.56
C GLY A 132 -16.32 20.64 -2.89
N SER A 133 -16.27 21.13 -4.14
CA SER A 133 -16.88 22.42 -4.51
C SER A 133 -18.15 22.29 -5.38
N ASN A 134 -18.33 21.19 -6.12
CA ASN A 134 -19.36 21.12 -7.16
C ASN A 134 -20.33 19.95 -7.03
N LEU A 135 -19.93 18.85 -6.40
CA LEU A 135 -20.69 17.59 -6.44
C LEU A 135 -21.19 17.11 -5.07
N LEU A 136 -20.55 17.52 -3.98
CA LEU A 136 -20.99 17.28 -2.62
C LEU A 136 -21.44 18.58 -1.96
N GLU A 137 -22.27 18.47 -0.93
CA GLU A 137 -22.67 19.59 -0.08
C GLU A 137 -21.54 19.98 0.90
N ASP A 138 -21.49 21.24 1.31
CA ASP A 138 -20.40 21.85 2.09
C ASP A 138 -20.25 21.30 3.52
N ASP A 139 -21.17 20.52 4.05
CA ASP A 139 -21.09 19.91 5.39
C ASP A 139 -20.86 18.39 5.34
N VAL A 140 -20.71 17.85 4.14
CA VAL A 140 -20.67 16.42 3.89
C VAL A 140 -19.24 15.89 3.83
N CYS A 141 -19.00 14.70 4.39
CA CYS A 141 -17.68 14.08 4.47
C CYS A 141 -16.63 14.87 5.25
N GLU A 142 -17.02 15.74 6.19
CA GLU A 142 -16.08 16.52 7.02
C GLU A 142 -15.13 15.62 7.86
N SER A 143 -14.02 16.14 8.38
CA SER A 143 -13.28 15.39 9.39
C SER A 143 -14.06 15.36 10.72
N GLU A 144 -14.01 14.25 11.45
CA GLU A 144 -14.48 14.23 12.86
C GLU A 144 -13.60 15.10 13.76
N GLU A 145 -12.33 15.25 13.39
CA GLU A 145 -11.38 16.13 14.06
C GLU A 145 -11.41 17.52 13.42
N LYS A 146 -11.76 18.54 14.20
CA LYS A 146 -11.75 19.93 13.76
C LYS A 146 -10.33 20.47 13.70
N VAL A 147 -9.62 20.16 12.63
CA VAL A 147 -8.22 20.59 12.44
C VAL A 147 -8.13 21.97 11.76
N HIS A 148 -9.13 22.35 10.97
CA HIS A 148 -9.22 23.64 10.28
C HIS A 148 -10.37 24.49 10.84
N TYR A 149 -10.06 25.69 11.36
CA TYR A 149 -11.06 26.60 11.93
C TYR A 149 -11.61 27.65 10.94
N ASN A 150 -10.96 27.82 9.78
CA ASN A 150 -11.23 28.92 8.83
C ASN A 150 -11.49 28.45 7.38
N ILE A 151 -11.66 27.15 7.15
CA ILE A 151 -11.94 26.56 5.83
C ILE A 151 -13.39 26.08 5.85
N ASP A 152 -14.13 26.32 4.76
CA ASP A 152 -15.49 25.78 4.59
C ASP A 152 -15.47 24.26 4.78
N GLN A 153 -16.46 23.75 5.51
CA GLN A 153 -16.44 22.39 6.07
C GLN A 153 -16.61 21.32 4.97
N GLY A 154 -16.61 20.04 5.33
CA GLY A 154 -16.80 18.95 4.35
C GLY A 154 -15.50 18.32 3.83
N LEU A 155 -15.54 17.73 2.63
CA LEU A 155 -14.48 16.85 2.10
C LEU A 155 -13.06 17.45 2.15
N PHE A 156 -12.92 18.76 1.94
CA PHE A 156 -11.62 19.45 2.00
C PHE A 156 -10.91 19.28 3.34
N THR A 157 -11.64 19.47 4.44
CA THR A 157 -11.09 19.30 5.79
C THR A 157 -10.78 17.85 6.14
N TYR A 158 -11.39 16.89 5.43
CA TYR A 158 -11.08 15.48 5.57
C TYR A 158 -9.83 15.09 4.79
N CYS A 159 -9.63 15.65 3.60
CA CYS A 159 -8.48 15.34 2.75
C CYS A 159 -7.14 15.86 3.31
N ASP A 160 -7.16 17.06 3.89
CA ASP A 160 -6.00 17.69 4.49
C ASP A 160 -6.06 17.64 6.02
N MET A 161 -5.34 16.68 6.60
CA MET A 161 -5.27 16.50 8.05
C MET A 161 -4.27 17.46 8.73
N THR A 162 -3.74 18.47 8.01
CA THR A 162 -2.70 19.41 8.45
C THR A 162 -1.33 18.80 8.64
N THR A 163 -0.33 19.67 8.78
CA THR A 163 1.07 19.30 9.01
C THR A 163 1.34 18.54 10.33
N THR A 164 0.36 18.49 11.23
CA THR A 164 0.50 17.79 12.52
C THR A 164 -0.01 16.35 12.51
N HIS A 165 -0.82 15.99 11.51
CA HIS A 165 -1.39 14.63 11.37
C HIS A 165 -1.17 14.04 9.96
N THR A 166 -0.52 14.78 9.06
CA THR A 166 -0.13 14.29 7.73
C THR A 166 1.26 13.68 7.79
N THR A 167 1.33 12.35 7.79
CA THR A 167 2.60 11.64 7.57
C THR A 167 3.12 11.94 6.16
N ILE A 168 4.39 12.33 6.04
CA ILE A 168 5.02 12.60 4.75
C ILE A 168 5.31 11.28 4.04
N GLN A 169 4.62 11.06 2.92
CA GLN A 169 4.81 9.90 2.05
C GLN A 169 5.88 10.21 1.00
N PRO A 170 6.49 9.18 0.36
CA PRO A 170 7.49 9.38 -0.69
C PRO A 170 7.03 10.25 -1.86
N ASP A 171 5.72 10.30 -2.12
CA ASP A 171 5.10 11.10 -3.18
C ASP A 171 4.58 12.47 -2.69
N HIS A 172 4.81 12.84 -1.43
CA HIS A 172 4.25 14.07 -0.84
C HIS A 172 4.59 15.33 -1.64
N ASP A 173 5.85 15.49 -2.04
CA ASP A 173 6.31 16.64 -2.82
C ASP A 173 5.76 16.66 -4.26
N SER A 174 5.15 15.56 -4.71
CA SER A 174 4.49 15.48 -6.01
C SER A 174 3.00 15.79 -5.94
N LEU A 175 2.41 15.89 -4.74
CA LEU A 175 1.01 16.25 -4.57
C LEU A 175 0.77 17.66 -5.13
N VAL A 176 -0.32 17.82 -5.87
CA VAL A 176 -0.75 19.12 -6.39
C VAL A 176 -1.79 19.69 -5.42
N PRO A 177 -1.49 20.79 -4.71
CA PRO A 177 -2.44 21.37 -3.77
C PRO A 177 -3.75 21.78 -4.45
N VAL A 178 -4.85 21.74 -3.71
CA VAL A 178 -6.19 22.10 -4.19
C VAL A 178 -6.47 23.55 -3.79
N PRO A 179 -6.66 24.47 -4.75
CA PRO A 179 -7.04 25.84 -4.43
C PRO A 179 -8.49 25.88 -3.94
N ILE A 180 -8.71 26.38 -2.72
CA ILE A 180 -10.05 26.45 -2.10
C ILE A 180 -10.70 27.81 -2.26
N ASP A 181 -9.91 28.89 -2.37
CA ASP A 181 -10.40 30.26 -2.57
C ASP A 181 -9.51 31.07 -3.53
N ASP A 182 -10.01 32.23 -3.98
CA ASP A 182 -9.24 33.20 -4.79
C ASP A 182 -8.15 33.93 -3.98
N GLY A 183 -8.12 33.73 -2.65
CA GLY A 183 -7.18 34.33 -1.71
C GLY A 183 -5.84 33.60 -1.63
N GLY A 184 -5.72 32.45 -2.31
CA GLY A 184 -4.51 31.63 -2.35
C GLY A 184 -4.43 30.58 -1.25
N SER A 185 -5.53 30.31 -0.55
CA SER A 185 -5.59 29.18 0.39
C SER A 185 -5.59 27.86 -0.39
N GLU A 186 -4.74 26.93 0.02
CA GLU A 186 -4.59 25.62 -0.62
C GLU A 186 -4.63 24.53 0.44
N ILE A 187 -5.11 23.35 0.05
CA ILE A 187 -5.12 22.15 0.89
C ILE A 187 -4.49 20.97 0.16
N LEU A 188 -4.13 19.93 0.89
CA LEU A 188 -3.72 18.66 0.28
C LEU A 188 -4.92 17.87 -0.27
N PRO A 189 -4.77 17.23 -1.45
CA PRO A 189 -5.86 16.44 -2.05
C PRO A 189 -6.04 15.09 -1.35
N CYS A 190 -7.25 14.54 -1.44
CA CYS A 190 -7.44 13.10 -1.22
C CYS A 190 -6.96 12.33 -2.45
N HIS A 191 -6.55 11.09 -2.24
CA HIS A 191 -6.57 10.08 -3.30
C HIS A 191 -7.81 9.19 -3.16
N PHE A 192 -8.26 8.59 -4.26
CA PHE A 192 -9.56 7.91 -4.33
C PHE A 192 -9.41 6.45 -4.73
N HIS A 193 -10.09 5.55 -4.03
CA HIS A 193 -10.05 4.12 -4.29
C HIS A 193 -11.44 3.55 -4.56
N THR A 194 -11.52 2.50 -5.36
CA THR A 194 -12.71 1.63 -5.40
C THR A 194 -12.88 0.87 -4.08
N ARG A 195 -14.04 0.24 -3.89
CA ARG A 195 -14.29 -0.67 -2.76
C ARG A 195 -13.32 -1.83 -2.69
N GLU A 196 -12.81 -2.27 -3.83
CA GLU A 196 -11.82 -3.33 -3.95
C GLU A 196 -10.39 -2.82 -3.80
N GLY A 197 -10.16 -1.53 -3.50
CA GLY A 197 -8.82 -0.99 -3.22
C GLY A 197 -8.02 -0.54 -4.43
N LEU A 198 -8.56 -0.61 -5.66
CA LEU A 198 -7.93 -0.01 -6.84
C LEU A 198 -7.91 1.53 -6.71
N ARG A 199 -6.71 2.14 -6.65
CA ARG A 199 -6.52 3.60 -6.72
C ARG A 199 -6.94 4.12 -8.10
N VAL A 200 -7.82 5.11 -8.13
CA VAL A 200 -8.28 5.79 -9.34
C VAL A 200 -7.35 6.97 -9.60
N SER A 201 -6.52 6.87 -10.63
CA SER A 201 -5.44 7.84 -10.89
C SER A 201 -5.57 8.58 -12.22
N SER A 202 -6.67 8.36 -12.96
CA SER A 202 -6.92 9.06 -14.22
C SER A 202 -8.40 9.13 -14.56
N LEU A 203 -8.75 10.11 -15.40
CA LEU A 203 -10.10 10.29 -15.92
C LEU A 203 -10.56 9.08 -16.75
N GLN A 204 -9.65 8.48 -17.52
CA GLN A 204 -9.95 7.29 -18.32
C GLN A 204 -10.34 6.10 -17.44
N GLN A 205 -9.65 5.91 -16.30
CA GLN A 205 -10.02 4.88 -15.33
C GLN A 205 -11.38 5.17 -14.70
N LEU A 206 -11.65 6.42 -14.29
CA LEU A 206 -12.95 6.81 -13.73
C LEU A 206 -14.11 6.54 -14.70
N VAL A 207 -13.92 6.88 -15.97
CA VAL A 207 -14.88 6.59 -17.05
C VAL A 207 -15.07 5.09 -17.26
N GLN A 208 -13.99 4.31 -17.20
CA GLN A 208 -14.09 2.85 -17.34
C GLN A 208 -14.86 2.23 -16.17
N LEU A 209 -14.55 2.63 -14.93
CA LEU A 209 -15.28 2.18 -13.73
C LEU A 209 -16.78 2.51 -13.81
N THR A 210 -17.11 3.68 -14.35
CA THR A 210 -18.49 4.09 -14.59
C THR A 210 -19.21 3.17 -15.58
N LYS A 211 -18.54 2.82 -16.69
CA LYS A 211 -19.09 1.89 -17.68
C LYS A 211 -19.28 0.49 -17.09
N ASP A 212 -18.30 0.01 -16.34
CA ASP A 212 -18.34 -1.30 -15.68
C ASP A 212 -19.50 -1.36 -14.66
N ALA A 213 -19.70 -0.32 -13.87
CA ALA A 213 -20.82 -0.22 -12.92
C ALA A 213 -22.18 -0.24 -13.65
N ALA A 214 -22.31 0.52 -14.74
CA ALA A 214 -23.51 0.53 -15.55
C ALA A 214 -23.80 -0.84 -16.21
N GLU A 215 -22.76 -1.52 -16.71
CA GLU A 215 -22.90 -2.86 -17.31
C GLU A 215 -23.36 -3.89 -16.28
N VAL A 216 -22.83 -3.85 -15.06
CA VAL A 216 -23.27 -4.72 -13.96
C VAL A 216 -24.74 -4.48 -13.62
N ALA A 217 -25.20 -3.23 -13.55
CA ALA A 217 -26.61 -2.92 -13.28
C ALA A 217 -27.55 -3.40 -14.40
N ILE A 218 -27.09 -3.38 -15.66
CA ILE A 218 -27.85 -3.96 -16.79
C ILE A 218 -27.91 -5.49 -16.67
N GLN A 219 -26.80 -6.12 -16.25
CA GLN A 219 -26.74 -7.57 -16.10
C GLN A 219 -27.60 -8.08 -14.92
N TYR A 220 -27.71 -7.29 -13.85
CA TYR A 220 -28.47 -7.61 -12.63
C TYR A 220 -29.41 -6.45 -12.25
N PRO A 221 -30.55 -6.30 -12.95
CA PRO A 221 -31.44 -5.16 -12.76
C PRO A 221 -32.15 -5.22 -11.40
N GLU A 222 -31.96 -4.17 -10.59
CA GLU A 222 -32.76 -3.89 -9.40
C GLU A 222 -33.88 -2.89 -9.73
N GLN A 223 -35.04 -3.01 -9.07
CA GLN A 223 -36.17 -2.10 -9.25
C GLN A 223 -36.41 -1.29 -7.98
N VAL A 224 -36.62 0.02 -8.13
CA VAL A 224 -37.10 0.91 -7.07
C VAL A 224 -38.55 1.24 -7.36
N CYS A 225 -39.44 0.90 -6.42
CA CYS A 225 -40.88 1.13 -6.53
C CYS A 225 -41.31 2.21 -5.55
N THR A 226 -42.11 3.19 -6.00
CA THR A 226 -42.67 4.19 -5.09
C THR A 226 -43.85 3.60 -4.31
N GLU A 227 -43.80 3.67 -2.97
CA GLU A 227 -44.96 3.35 -2.14
C GLU A 227 -45.99 4.49 -2.28
N SER A 228 -47.21 4.17 -2.73
CA SER A 228 -48.31 5.13 -2.72
C SER A 228 -48.65 5.51 -1.28
N ASN A 229 -48.72 6.81 -0.99
CA ASN A 229 -49.10 7.35 0.31
C ASN A 229 -50.39 6.68 0.82
N PRO A 230 -50.45 6.12 2.05
CA PRO A 230 -51.60 5.33 2.51
C PRO A 230 -52.93 6.09 2.54
N GLN A 231 -52.89 7.43 2.50
CA GLN A 231 -54.06 8.31 2.51
C GLN A 231 -54.65 8.54 1.11
N ASP A 232 -53.93 8.20 0.05
CA ASP A 232 -54.36 8.28 -1.36
C ASP A 232 -54.73 6.90 -1.93
N ALA A 233 -54.79 5.86 -1.08
CA ALA A 233 -55.14 4.49 -1.44
C ALA A 233 -56.66 4.34 -1.72
N GLY A 234 -57.14 5.05 -2.74
CA GLY A 234 -58.30 4.62 -3.51
C GLY A 234 -57.93 3.38 -4.33
N GLU A 235 -58.81 2.39 -4.36
CA GLU A 235 -58.61 1.10 -5.05
C GLU A 235 -57.97 1.25 -6.44
N GLY A 236 -56.76 0.70 -6.63
CA GLY A 236 -56.23 0.37 -7.96
C GLY A 236 -54.94 1.07 -8.45
N ILE A 237 -54.18 1.78 -7.60
CA ILE A 237 -52.88 2.34 -8.02
C ILE A 237 -51.78 1.28 -7.82
N GLU A 238 -51.31 0.66 -8.90
CA GLU A 238 -50.13 -0.21 -8.87
C GLU A 238 -48.85 0.64 -8.64
N PRO A 239 -47.89 0.14 -7.84
CA PRO A 239 -46.64 0.84 -7.60
C PRO A 239 -45.86 1.02 -8.91
N VAL A 240 -45.38 2.24 -9.17
CA VAL A 240 -44.53 2.52 -10.33
C VAL A 240 -43.11 2.12 -9.97
N CYS A 241 -42.61 1.07 -10.61
CA CYS A 241 -41.25 0.59 -10.45
C CYS A 241 -40.37 1.09 -11.61
N VAL A 242 -39.23 1.69 -11.28
CA VAL A 242 -38.19 2.08 -12.25
C VAL A 242 -36.92 1.29 -12.01
N GLU A 243 -36.19 0.99 -13.07
CA GLU A 243 -34.88 0.34 -12.95
C GLU A 243 -33.91 1.27 -12.20
N LYS A 244 -33.23 0.71 -11.20
CA LYS A 244 -32.21 1.41 -10.43
C LYS A 244 -30.97 1.57 -11.29
N LYS A 245 -30.57 2.82 -11.55
CA LYS A 245 -29.26 3.10 -12.14
C LYS A 245 -28.12 2.74 -11.17
N ALA A 246 -26.93 2.48 -11.69
CA ALA A 246 -25.78 2.05 -10.88
C ALA A 246 -25.21 3.19 -10.02
N ASP A 247 -24.80 2.88 -8.80
CA ASP A 247 -24.00 3.77 -7.97
C ASP A 247 -22.50 3.45 -8.14
N LEU A 248 -21.65 4.47 -8.29
CA LEU A 248 -20.20 4.30 -8.26
C LEU A 248 -19.67 4.65 -6.86
N HIS A 249 -19.04 3.69 -6.19
CA HIS A 249 -18.51 3.89 -4.84
C HIS A 249 -17.02 4.21 -4.88
N LEU A 250 -16.63 5.36 -4.31
CA LEU A 250 -15.25 5.79 -4.15
C LEU A 250 -14.94 6.07 -2.68
N TYR A 251 -13.75 5.67 -2.24
CA TYR A 251 -13.21 5.86 -0.91
C TYR A 251 -12.17 6.96 -0.96
N ALA A 252 -12.49 8.08 -0.33
CA ALA A 252 -11.55 9.18 -0.15
C ALA A 252 -10.54 8.80 0.94
N VAL A 253 -9.25 8.88 0.61
CA VAL A 253 -8.17 8.64 1.55
C VAL A 253 -7.38 9.94 1.72
N PRO A 254 -7.26 10.46 2.96
CA PRO A 254 -6.55 11.69 3.23
C PRO A 254 -5.07 11.62 2.80
N ALA A 255 -4.50 12.78 2.47
CA ALA A 255 -3.07 12.88 2.20
C ALA A 255 -2.26 12.33 3.37
N GLY A 256 -1.24 11.51 3.09
CA GLY A 256 -0.43 10.89 4.14
C GLY A 256 -1.00 9.61 4.74
N ARG A 257 -2.23 9.19 4.38
CA ARG A 257 -2.81 7.90 4.78
C ARG A 257 -2.84 6.88 3.64
N VAL A 258 -3.00 5.62 4.03
CA VAL A 258 -3.10 4.46 3.14
C VAL A 258 -4.53 3.92 3.14
N TYR A 259 -4.93 3.34 2.00
CA TYR A 259 -6.26 2.75 1.84
C TYR A 259 -6.49 1.59 2.82
N MET A 260 -7.71 1.47 3.34
CA MET A 260 -8.13 0.36 4.18
C MET A 260 -9.51 -0.16 3.77
N PHE A 261 -9.63 -1.49 3.65
CA PHE A 261 -10.91 -2.14 3.37
C PHE A 261 -11.96 -1.81 4.44
N ALA A 262 -13.19 -1.57 3.98
CA ALA A 262 -14.36 -1.28 4.82
C ALA A 262 -15.36 -2.45 4.79
N PRO A 263 -15.14 -3.52 5.58
CA PRO A 263 -16.04 -4.66 5.62
C PRO A 263 -17.34 -4.34 6.36
N LYS A 264 -18.48 -4.77 5.81
CA LYS A 264 -19.84 -4.59 6.33
C LYS A 264 -20.27 -5.71 7.27
N PHE A 265 -19.90 -6.96 6.98
CA PHE A 265 -20.26 -8.12 7.81
C PHE A 265 -19.26 -9.26 7.66
N VAL A 266 -19.18 -10.13 8.68
CA VAL A 266 -18.33 -11.33 8.62
C VAL A 266 -18.89 -12.31 7.59
N GLY A 267 -18.02 -12.83 6.72
CA GLY A 267 -18.37 -13.68 5.57
C GLY A 267 -18.59 -12.90 4.27
N GLU A 268 -18.50 -11.58 4.28
CA GLU A 268 -18.41 -10.77 3.06
C GLU A 268 -17.13 -11.11 2.29
N VAL A 269 -17.20 -11.06 0.94
CA VAL A 269 -16.06 -11.37 0.06
C VAL A 269 -15.77 -10.20 -0.87
N PHE A 270 -14.53 -9.73 -0.87
CA PHE A 270 -14.00 -8.77 -1.85
C PHE A 270 -13.29 -9.53 -2.97
N GLU A 271 -13.62 -9.27 -4.24
CA GLU A 271 -12.94 -9.86 -5.40
C GLU A 271 -12.01 -8.86 -6.07
N LEU A 272 -10.70 -9.00 -5.84
CA LEU A 272 -9.69 -8.05 -6.31
C LEU A 272 -9.27 -8.38 -7.74
N LYS A 273 -10.10 -7.99 -8.72
CA LYS A 273 -9.87 -8.29 -10.16
C LYS A 273 -8.64 -7.60 -10.75
N HIS A 274 -8.19 -6.51 -10.12
CA HIS A 274 -7.03 -5.74 -10.55
C HIS A 274 -5.71 -6.43 -10.16
N VAL A 275 -5.69 -7.24 -9.10
CA VAL A 275 -4.51 -8.03 -8.70
C VAL A 275 -4.40 -9.27 -9.60
N LYS A 276 -3.32 -9.34 -10.38
CA LYS A 276 -3.14 -10.40 -11.40
C LYS A 276 -2.31 -11.57 -10.89
N LEU A 277 -2.80 -12.78 -11.15
CA LEU A 277 -2.13 -14.03 -10.81
C LEU A 277 -1.88 -14.94 -12.01
N PRO A 278 -0.85 -15.80 -11.95
CA PRO A 278 -0.72 -16.94 -12.85
C PRO A 278 -1.98 -17.82 -12.75
N GLY A 279 -2.78 -17.90 -13.82
CA GLY A 279 -4.05 -18.64 -13.84
C GLY A 279 -5.31 -17.78 -13.88
N ASN A 280 -5.19 -16.45 -13.80
CA ASN A 280 -6.25 -15.47 -14.06
C ASN A 280 -7.49 -15.56 -13.12
N LEU A 281 -7.36 -16.21 -11.96
CA LEU A 281 -8.37 -16.12 -10.89
C LEU A 281 -8.10 -14.86 -10.06
N PRO A 282 -9.15 -14.13 -9.64
CA PRO A 282 -8.99 -12.97 -8.77
C PRO A 282 -8.56 -13.43 -7.36
N VAL A 283 -7.76 -12.59 -6.70
CA VAL A 283 -7.55 -12.68 -5.24
C VAL A 283 -8.88 -12.39 -4.57
N ARG A 284 -9.24 -13.18 -3.55
CA ARG A 284 -10.46 -12.97 -2.76
C ARG A 284 -10.12 -12.75 -1.30
N LEU A 285 -10.74 -11.74 -0.69
CA LEU A 285 -10.65 -11.48 0.75
C LEU A 285 -11.99 -11.83 1.39
N GLU A 286 -12.04 -12.88 2.18
CA GLU A 286 -13.21 -13.25 2.98
C GLU A 286 -13.08 -12.66 4.38
N VAL A 287 -14.06 -11.87 4.81
CA VAL A 287 -14.05 -11.21 6.13
C VAL A 287 -14.22 -12.23 7.24
N MET A 288 -13.23 -12.33 8.12
CA MET A 288 -13.24 -13.20 9.31
C MET A 288 -13.62 -12.44 10.59
N SER A 289 -13.28 -11.15 10.65
CA SER A 289 -13.66 -10.25 11.75
C SER A 289 -13.71 -8.80 11.28
N LEU A 290 -14.59 -8.02 11.92
CA LEU A 290 -14.68 -6.58 11.74
C LEU A 290 -13.81 -5.80 12.74
N LYS A 291 -13.52 -6.41 13.91
CA LYS A 291 -12.75 -5.81 15.00
C LYS A 291 -11.93 -6.89 15.74
N PRO A 292 -10.59 -6.92 15.57
CA PRO A 292 -9.84 -6.20 14.55
C PRO A 292 -10.29 -6.65 13.15
N ARG A 293 -9.94 -5.89 12.12
CA ARG A 293 -10.26 -6.29 10.74
C ARG A 293 -9.35 -7.44 10.33
N VAL A 294 -9.94 -8.60 10.07
CA VAL A 294 -9.23 -9.83 9.69
C VAL A 294 -9.88 -10.42 8.45
N PHE A 295 -9.06 -10.82 7.49
CA PHE A 295 -9.46 -11.42 6.23
C PHE A 295 -8.71 -12.72 5.98
N ASP A 296 -9.42 -13.74 5.51
CA ASP A 296 -8.81 -14.89 4.88
C ASP A 296 -8.57 -14.55 3.40
N VAL A 297 -7.32 -14.71 2.96
CA VAL A 297 -6.86 -14.35 1.62
C VAL A 297 -6.75 -15.62 0.79
N ILE A 298 -7.61 -15.70 -0.23
CA ILE A 298 -7.80 -16.87 -1.09
C ILE A 298 -7.28 -16.55 -2.48
N ASN A 299 -6.66 -17.54 -3.14
CA ASN A 299 -6.00 -17.36 -4.44
C ASN A 299 -5.02 -16.20 -4.38
N PHE A 300 -4.04 -16.22 -3.48
CA PHE A 300 -3.03 -15.15 -3.39
C PHE A 300 -1.66 -15.57 -3.88
N PHE A 301 -1.31 -16.84 -3.71
CA PHE A 301 -0.07 -17.47 -4.15
C PHE A 301 -0.34 -18.95 -4.35
N ASP A 302 0.61 -19.70 -4.89
CA ASP A 302 0.47 -21.14 -5.06
C ASP A 302 1.50 -21.96 -4.28
N ARG A 303 1.34 -23.29 -4.32
CA ARG A 303 2.25 -24.23 -3.66
C ARG A 303 3.66 -24.21 -4.25
N SER A 304 3.82 -23.89 -5.53
CA SER A 304 5.14 -23.75 -6.15
C SER A 304 5.87 -22.52 -5.65
N GLU A 305 5.18 -21.39 -5.49
CA GLU A 305 5.71 -20.18 -4.86
C GLU A 305 6.07 -20.46 -3.38
N SER A 306 5.20 -21.18 -2.66
CA SER A 306 5.44 -21.62 -1.28
C SER A 306 6.73 -22.43 -1.16
N ASP A 307 6.86 -23.50 -1.95
CA ASP A 307 8.03 -24.37 -1.94
C ASP A 307 9.30 -23.60 -2.32
N ALA A 308 9.21 -22.68 -3.27
CA ALA A 308 10.36 -21.90 -3.70
C ALA A 308 10.84 -20.94 -2.60
N VAL A 309 9.95 -20.28 -1.87
CA VAL A 309 10.31 -19.43 -0.72
C VAL A 309 10.95 -20.25 0.40
N VAL A 310 10.34 -21.39 0.77
CA VAL A 310 10.91 -22.29 1.80
C VAL A 310 12.30 -22.79 1.38
N ASN A 311 12.46 -23.23 0.14
CA ASN A 311 13.74 -23.70 -0.38
C ASN A 311 14.82 -22.61 -0.41
N THR A 312 14.46 -21.36 -0.69
CA THR A 312 15.40 -20.23 -0.59
C THR A 312 15.84 -20.03 0.86
N ALA A 313 14.89 -19.97 1.80
CA ALA A 313 15.20 -19.78 3.22
C ALA A 313 16.07 -20.91 3.80
N LEU A 314 15.88 -22.15 3.36
CA LEU A 314 16.71 -23.30 3.77
C LEU A 314 18.13 -23.27 3.19
N LYS A 315 18.35 -22.58 2.06
CA LYS A 315 19.67 -22.43 1.43
C LYS A 315 20.42 -21.20 1.90
N GLU A 316 19.75 -20.26 2.54
CA GLU A 316 20.34 -19.04 3.08
C GLU A 316 21.30 -19.38 4.24
N THR A 317 22.52 -18.88 4.16
CA THR A 317 23.59 -19.17 5.13
C THR A 317 24.12 -17.94 5.85
N SER A 318 23.74 -16.73 5.43
CA SER A 318 24.16 -15.50 6.08
C SER A 318 23.56 -15.39 7.49
N GLU A 319 24.37 -14.98 8.47
CA GLU A 319 23.94 -14.88 9.87
C GLU A 319 22.75 -13.93 10.09
N SER A 320 22.60 -12.92 9.24
CA SER A 320 21.52 -11.95 9.31
C SER A 320 20.18 -12.49 8.79
N HIS A 321 20.18 -13.41 7.82
CA HIS A 321 18.97 -13.82 7.10
C HIS A 321 18.61 -15.31 7.23
N ARG A 322 19.57 -16.18 7.59
CA ARG A 322 19.33 -17.62 7.73
C ARG A 322 18.29 -17.93 8.82
N ILE A 323 17.61 -19.07 8.66
CA ILE A 323 16.70 -19.57 9.69
C ILE A 323 17.47 -19.85 11.00
N LYS A 324 16.99 -19.24 12.08
CA LYS A 324 17.51 -19.41 13.45
C LYS A 324 16.40 -19.24 14.47
N ARG A 325 16.69 -19.53 15.74
CA ARG A 325 15.72 -19.36 16.83
C ARG A 325 15.27 -17.90 16.89
N SER A 326 13.97 -17.67 16.98
CA SER A 326 13.45 -16.32 16.93
C SER A 326 13.78 -15.51 18.21
N SER A 327 14.08 -14.22 18.05
CA SER A 327 14.34 -13.28 19.15
C SER A 327 13.17 -12.30 19.38
N THR A 328 13.22 -11.55 20.49
CA THR A 328 12.28 -10.46 20.82
C THR A 328 12.99 -9.13 21.08
N GLY A 329 12.37 -8.00 20.70
CA GLY A 329 12.82 -6.64 21.01
C GLY A 329 13.25 -5.81 19.79
N ALA A 330 13.05 -4.49 19.83
CA ALA A 330 13.54 -3.53 18.84
C ALA A 330 15.08 -3.37 18.87
N SER A 331 15.71 -3.70 20.00
CA SER A 331 17.14 -3.62 20.24
C SER A 331 17.71 -4.97 20.72
N GLY A 332 18.22 -5.78 19.78
CA GLY A 332 19.09 -6.92 20.07
C GLY A 332 18.45 -8.32 20.11
N TYR A 333 19.26 -9.34 19.81
CA TYR A 333 18.87 -10.76 19.75
C TYR A 333 18.73 -11.37 21.16
N ASN A 334 17.57 -11.18 21.80
CA ASN A 334 17.23 -11.90 23.04
C ASN A 334 16.41 -13.16 22.71
N VAL A 335 16.98 -14.33 22.97
CA VAL A 335 16.27 -15.62 22.86
C VAL A 335 15.25 -15.73 23.99
N ASN A 336 13.97 -15.57 23.67
CA ASN A 336 12.88 -15.67 24.63
C ASN A 336 12.46 -17.14 24.81
N SER A 337 12.30 -17.62 26.05
CA SER A 337 11.79 -18.98 26.33
C SER A 337 10.33 -19.19 25.89
N GLN A 338 9.63 -18.11 25.56
CA GLN A 338 8.23 -18.07 25.18
C GLN A 338 8.02 -17.88 23.66
N ARG A 339 9.07 -17.52 22.89
CA ARG A 339 9.07 -17.59 21.42
C ARG A 339 9.93 -18.78 21.00
N THR A 340 9.27 -19.87 20.61
CA THR A 340 9.93 -21.17 20.40
C THR A 340 10.08 -21.56 18.93
N SER A 341 9.60 -20.70 18.02
CA SER A 341 9.76 -20.82 16.57
C SER A 341 11.18 -20.54 16.08
N GLU A 342 11.43 -20.92 14.83
CA GLU A 342 12.57 -20.46 14.05
C GLU A 342 12.10 -19.46 12.98
N ASN A 343 12.94 -18.48 12.65
CA ASN A 343 12.68 -17.53 11.58
C ASN A 343 13.95 -17.18 10.80
N GLY A 344 13.76 -16.82 9.53
CA GLY A 344 14.75 -16.21 8.65
C GLY A 344 14.08 -15.12 7.82
N PHE A 345 14.85 -14.40 7.01
CA PHE A 345 14.33 -13.33 6.15
C PHE A 345 14.75 -13.55 4.70
N ASP A 346 13.80 -13.43 3.80
CA ASP A 346 14.05 -13.31 2.37
C ASP A 346 13.67 -11.90 1.92
N THR A 347 14.69 -11.09 1.66
CA THR A 347 14.55 -9.66 1.38
C THR A 347 14.48 -9.36 -0.12
N HIS A 348 14.99 -10.26 -0.98
CA HIS A 348 15.26 -9.92 -2.38
C HIS A 348 15.08 -11.07 -3.38
N SER A 349 14.78 -12.31 -2.96
CA SER A 349 14.60 -13.37 -3.95
C SER A 349 13.45 -13.02 -4.90
N LYS A 350 13.51 -13.53 -6.13
CA LYS A 350 12.48 -13.28 -7.14
C LYS A 350 11.07 -13.55 -6.59
N ASN A 351 10.88 -14.66 -5.87
CA ASN A 351 9.57 -15.03 -5.32
C ASN A 351 9.17 -14.13 -4.15
N ALA A 352 10.10 -13.78 -3.27
CA ALA A 352 9.83 -12.82 -2.21
C ALA A 352 9.40 -11.47 -2.78
N MET A 353 10.11 -10.95 -3.79
CA MET A 353 9.74 -9.69 -4.45
C MET A 353 8.39 -9.78 -5.17
N THR A 354 8.07 -10.90 -5.82
CA THR A 354 6.75 -11.10 -6.43
C THR A 354 5.63 -11.08 -5.38
N ILE A 355 5.82 -11.76 -4.24
CA ILE A 355 4.86 -11.75 -3.13
C ILE A 355 4.73 -10.35 -2.52
N LYS A 356 5.84 -9.66 -2.25
CA LYS A 356 5.84 -8.29 -1.70
C LYS A 356 5.08 -7.31 -2.60
N LYS A 357 5.33 -7.30 -3.90
CA LYS A 357 4.61 -6.44 -4.86
C LYS A 357 3.11 -6.75 -4.90
N ARG A 358 2.75 -8.03 -4.95
CA ARG A 358 1.36 -8.47 -4.93
C ARG A 358 0.64 -8.09 -3.64
N SER A 359 1.33 -8.15 -2.49
CA SER A 359 0.81 -7.69 -1.20
C SER A 359 0.49 -6.19 -1.21
N PHE A 360 1.33 -5.37 -1.87
CA PHE A 360 1.09 -3.93 -2.02
C PHE A 360 -0.14 -3.67 -2.88
N GLU A 361 -0.29 -4.35 -4.00
CA GLU A 361 -1.49 -4.27 -4.84
C GLU A 361 -2.76 -4.64 -4.07
N VAL A 362 -2.72 -5.73 -3.26
CA VAL A 362 -3.85 -6.15 -2.40
C VAL A 362 -4.21 -5.08 -1.36
N LEU A 363 -3.21 -4.38 -0.82
CA LEU A 363 -3.40 -3.31 0.17
C LEU A 363 -3.77 -1.96 -0.45
N GLY A 364 -3.93 -1.90 -1.77
CA GLY A 364 -4.32 -0.70 -2.50
C GLY A 364 -3.18 0.25 -2.85
N PHE A 365 -1.92 -0.13 -2.64
CA PHE A 365 -0.81 0.67 -3.16
C PHE A 365 -0.76 0.58 -4.68
N ASP A 366 -0.55 1.72 -5.34
CA ASP A 366 -0.35 1.79 -6.79
C ASP A 366 1.06 1.38 -7.20
N GLU A 367 2.04 1.60 -6.33
CA GLU A 367 3.44 1.27 -6.57
C GLU A 367 4.07 0.56 -5.36
N TYR A 368 5.00 -0.35 -5.64
CA TYR A 368 5.79 -1.00 -4.60
C TYR A 368 6.92 -0.08 -4.12
N ASN A 369 7.00 0.14 -2.81
CA ASN A 369 8.11 0.84 -2.16
C ASN A 369 8.75 -0.05 -1.09
N ASP A 370 10.05 -0.31 -1.21
CA ASP A 370 10.76 -1.20 -0.28
C ASP A 370 10.77 -0.63 1.16
N GLY A 371 10.83 0.69 1.31
CA GLY A 371 10.78 1.37 2.61
C GLY A 371 9.47 1.20 3.36
N HIS A 372 8.39 0.78 2.67
CA HIS A 372 7.10 0.49 3.30
C HIS A 372 6.98 -0.99 3.69
N SER A 373 8.05 -1.79 3.58
CA SER A 373 7.99 -3.21 3.88
C SER A 373 9.22 -3.71 4.60
N ASP A 374 9.01 -4.70 5.45
CA ASP A 374 10.11 -5.51 5.96
C ASP A 374 10.50 -6.58 4.91
N GLY A 375 11.56 -7.33 5.20
CA GLY A 375 11.83 -8.57 4.47
C GLY A 375 10.72 -9.60 4.70
N LEU A 376 10.51 -10.50 3.74
CA LEU A 376 9.57 -11.60 3.91
C LEU A 376 10.12 -12.56 4.97
N GLN A 377 9.51 -12.59 6.16
CA GLN A 377 9.99 -13.40 7.27
C GLN A 377 9.48 -14.84 7.13
N VAL A 378 10.37 -15.78 6.81
CA VAL A 378 10.01 -17.20 6.74
C VAL A 378 10.05 -17.80 8.14
N LEU A 379 8.98 -18.49 8.52
CA LEU A 379 8.73 -19.03 9.86
C LEU A 379 8.63 -20.55 9.81
N ARG A 380 9.27 -21.21 10.78
CA ARG A 380 9.16 -22.65 11.01
C ARG A 380 8.75 -22.94 12.44
N TYR A 381 7.64 -23.66 12.60
CA TYR A 381 7.14 -24.14 13.87
C TYR A 381 7.17 -25.66 13.91
N ASN A 382 8.09 -26.20 14.70
CA ASN A 382 8.11 -27.62 15.05
C ASN A 382 6.98 -27.94 16.03
N LYS A 383 6.73 -29.24 16.27
CA LYS A 383 5.77 -29.68 17.30
C LYS A 383 6.04 -28.98 18.63
N THR A 384 4.96 -28.64 19.33
CA THR A 384 4.87 -27.91 20.59
C THR A 384 5.40 -26.48 20.59
N THR A 385 6.01 -26.03 19.49
CA THR A 385 6.43 -24.63 19.34
C THR A 385 5.25 -23.73 19.01
N ALA A 386 5.35 -22.48 19.46
CA ALA A 386 4.28 -21.51 19.45
C ALA A 386 4.87 -20.08 19.44
N TYR A 387 4.00 -19.11 19.21
CA TYR A 387 4.31 -17.70 19.39
C TYR A 387 3.27 -17.08 20.33
N ILE A 388 3.74 -16.49 21.42
CA ILE A 388 2.90 -15.75 22.35
C ILE A 388 2.09 -14.65 21.66
N PRO A 389 0.93 -14.28 22.23
CA PRO A 389 0.19 -13.11 21.81
C PRO A 389 1.06 -11.86 21.83
N HIS A 390 1.05 -11.09 20.74
CA HIS A 390 1.79 -9.85 20.56
C HIS A 390 1.06 -8.94 19.57
N LEU A 391 1.51 -7.69 19.53
CA LEU A 391 1.08 -6.69 18.56
C LEU A 391 2.20 -6.55 17.51
N ASP A 392 1.81 -6.32 16.27
CA ASP A 392 2.77 -6.19 15.17
C ASP A 392 3.31 -4.77 15.02
N PHE A 393 2.52 -3.76 15.39
CA PHE A 393 3.00 -2.39 15.50
C PHE A 393 4.02 -2.26 16.63
N ILE A 394 4.91 -1.28 16.48
CA ILE A 394 6.00 -1.03 17.41
C ILE A 394 5.59 0.07 18.38
N GLU A 395 5.70 -0.20 19.67
CA GLU A 395 5.57 0.81 20.71
C GLU A 395 6.97 1.29 21.11
N ASP A 396 7.16 2.60 21.25
CA ASP A 396 8.31 3.18 21.94
C ASP A 396 7.88 3.75 23.31
N PRO A 397 7.72 2.90 24.34
CA PRO A 397 7.34 3.35 25.67
C PRO A 397 8.43 4.17 26.35
N THR A 398 9.67 4.17 25.81
CA THR A 398 10.79 4.90 26.40
C THR A 398 10.93 6.31 25.85
N GLY A 399 10.37 6.57 24.66
CA GLY A 399 10.51 7.83 23.92
C GLY A 399 11.96 8.10 23.48
N LYS A 400 12.77 7.05 23.30
CA LYS A 400 14.20 7.15 22.99
C LYS A 400 14.55 6.70 21.60
N GLU A 401 13.60 6.16 20.84
CA GLU A 401 13.84 5.73 19.48
C GLU A 401 13.91 6.97 18.57
N GLU A 402 14.89 6.98 17.66
CA GLU A 402 15.02 8.07 16.69
C GLU A 402 13.88 8.05 15.66
N HIS A 403 13.35 6.87 15.36
CA HIS A 403 12.19 6.72 14.47
C HIS A 403 10.91 7.14 15.20
N ASN A 404 10.08 7.96 14.55
CA ASN A 404 8.79 8.35 15.09
C ASN A 404 7.73 7.27 14.78
N TYR A 405 7.35 6.51 15.81
CA TYR A 405 6.36 5.44 15.72
C TYR A 405 4.90 5.89 15.89
N ASP A 406 4.65 7.17 16.13
CA ASP A 406 3.29 7.73 16.29
C ASP A 406 2.59 7.89 14.93
N SER A 407 1.99 6.80 14.45
CA SER A 407 1.27 6.76 13.18
C SER A 407 -0.06 7.51 13.19
N ALA A 408 -0.59 7.91 14.35
CA ALA A 408 -1.77 8.78 14.43
C ALA A 408 -1.41 10.24 14.11
N GLY A 409 -0.20 10.66 14.46
CA GLY A 409 0.38 11.92 14.02
C GLY A 409 1.08 11.80 12.67
N VAL A 410 2.30 12.34 12.61
CA VAL A 410 3.19 12.39 11.43
C VAL A 410 4.15 11.19 11.34
N GLY A 411 4.11 10.27 12.31
CA GLY A 411 5.00 9.12 12.38
C GLY A 411 4.61 8.00 11.42
N SER A 412 5.37 6.90 11.47
CA SER A 412 5.09 5.69 10.70
C SER A 412 5.23 4.43 11.56
N ASN A 413 4.41 3.44 11.27
CA ASN A 413 4.39 2.15 11.96
C ASN A 413 3.88 1.05 11.02
N ARG A 414 3.95 -0.20 11.45
CA ARG A 414 3.35 -1.32 10.71
C ARG A 414 1.84 -1.21 10.77
N PHE A 415 1.19 -1.10 9.62
CA PHE A 415 -0.27 -0.89 9.53
C PHE A 415 -1.02 -2.16 9.15
N ALA A 416 -0.38 -3.06 8.41
CA ALA A 416 -0.99 -4.31 7.95
C ALA A 416 0.02 -5.45 7.97
N THR A 417 -0.50 -6.64 8.24
CA THR A 417 0.26 -7.89 8.22
C THR A 417 -0.41 -8.88 7.29
N ILE A 418 0.38 -9.47 6.40
CA ILE A 418 -0.02 -10.57 5.53
C ILE A 418 0.81 -11.79 5.88
N LEU A 419 0.17 -12.80 6.49
CA LEU A 419 0.80 -14.04 6.92
C LEU A 419 0.39 -15.19 6.00
N LEU A 420 1.31 -15.63 5.17
CA LEU A 420 1.15 -16.71 4.20
C LEU A 420 1.31 -18.07 4.87
N TYR A 421 0.39 -19.00 4.64
CA TYR A 421 0.50 -20.38 5.11
C TYR A 421 1.07 -21.29 4.02
N MET A 422 2.17 -21.96 4.33
CA MET A 422 2.88 -22.84 3.38
C MET A 422 2.64 -24.32 3.64
N THR A 423 1.86 -24.64 4.68
CA THR A 423 1.57 -26.01 5.14
C THR A 423 0.08 -26.18 5.41
N ASP A 424 -0.43 -27.40 5.16
CA ASP A 424 -1.80 -27.77 5.50
C ASP A 424 -1.90 -28.40 6.88
N LEU A 425 -2.52 -27.66 7.80
CA LEU A 425 -2.95 -28.15 9.10
C LEU A 425 -4.47 -28.31 9.11
N SER A 426 -4.94 -29.35 9.80
CA SER A 426 -6.36 -29.62 9.99
C SER A 426 -6.82 -29.16 11.37
N GLU A 427 -8.13 -29.08 11.57
CA GLU A 427 -8.70 -28.83 12.90
C GLU A 427 -8.13 -29.81 13.94
N GLY A 428 -7.60 -29.28 15.05
CA GLY A 428 -6.95 -30.07 16.08
C GLY A 428 -5.50 -30.48 15.80
N ASP A 429 -4.91 -30.09 14.66
CA ASP A 429 -3.45 -30.17 14.44
C ASP A 429 -2.70 -29.05 15.19
N GLY A 430 -3.40 -28.02 15.68
CA GLY A 430 -2.82 -26.82 16.28
C GLY A 430 -2.24 -25.87 15.22
N GLY A 431 -1.38 -24.95 15.64
CA GLY A 431 -0.68 -24.04 14.72
C GLY A 431 -1.53 -22.91 14.13
N GLU A 432 -2.76 -22.70 14.59
CA GLU A 432 -3.63 -21.61 14.17
C GLU A 432 -3.01 -20.22 14.47
N THR A 433 -3.42 -19.21 13.71
CA THR A 433 -3.18 -17.81 14.08
C THR A 433 -4.40 -17.33 14.89
N VAL A 434 -4.23 -17.11 16.19
CA VAL A 434 -5.32 -16.75 17.10
C VAL A 434 -5.30 -15.25 17.40
N PHE A 435 -6.47 -14.61 17.40
CA PHE A 435 -6.68 -13.23 17.85
C PHE A 435 -7.29 -13.27 19.24
N THR A 436 -6.47 -13.05 20.26
CA THR A 436 -6.79 -13.48 21.63
C THR A 436 -7.88 -12.67 22.31
N ASP A 437 -8.13 -11.46 21.82
CA ASP A 437 -9.18 -10.57 22.32
C ASP A 437 -10.47 -10.64 21.49
N THR A 438 -10.47 -11.45 20.42
CA THR A 438 -11.58 -11.56 19.47
C THR A 438 -12.32 -12.88 19.64
N TRP A 439 -13.65 -12.84 19.75
CA TRP A 439 -14.49 -14.04 19.73
C TRP A 439 -14.73 -14.53 18.29
N PRO A 440 -14.92 -15.83 18.07
CA PRO A 440 -15.38 -16.33 16.77
C PRO A 440 -16.73 -15.70 16.39
N ASN A 441 -17.04 -15.65 15.09
CA ASN A 441 -18.33 -15.16 14.60
C ASN A 441 -19.45 -16.16 14.92
N GLN A 442 -19.94 -16.10 16.15
CA GLN A 442 -21.01 -16.94 16.66
C GLN A 442 -21.80 -16.18 17.76
N PRO A 443 -23.03 -16.61 18.07
CA PRO A 443 -23.79 -16.06 19.18
C PRO A 443 -23.00 -16.16 20.51
N PRO A 444 -23.02 -15.11 21.36
CA PRO A 444 -22.24 -15.09 22.60
C PRO A 444 -22.49 -16.29 23.53
N GLU A 445 -23.68 -16.88 23.48
CA GLU A 445 -24.04 -18.06 24.29
C GLU A 445 -23.29 -19.34 23.88
N LYS A 446 -22.70 -19.34 22.68
CA LYS A 446 -21.84 -20.43 22.19
C LYS A 446 -20.37 -20.24 22.55
N ASN A 447 -19.99 -19.10 23.12
CA ASN A 447 -18.62 -18.86 23.53
C ASN A 447 -18.23 -19.85 24.64
N ILE A 448 -17.08 -20.49 24.43
CA ILE A 448 -16.56 -21.50 25.35
C ILE A 448 -15.64 -20.79 26.33
N GLU A 449 -15.93 -20.91 27.62
CA GLU A 449 -15.04 -20.43 28.68
C GLU A 449 -13.73 -21.20 28.70
N ILE A 450 -12.63 -20.51 29.03
CA ILE A 450 -11.28 -21.08 28.96
C ILE A 450 -11.10 -22.35 29.82
N ASP A 451 -11.73 -22.39 31.00
CA ASP A 451 -11.68 -23.55 31.90
C ASP A 451 -12.41 -24.77 31.33
N VAL A 452 -13.46 -24.53 30.53
CA VAL A 452 -14.19 -25.59 29.82
C VAL A 452 -13.32 -26.11 28.67
N ALA A 453 -12.73 -25.21 27.88
CA ALA A 453 -11.82 -25.57 26.79
C ALA A 453 -10.59 -26.36 27.29
N LEU A 454 -10.01 -25.98 28.44
CA LEU A 454 -8.91 -26.71 29.09
C LEU A 454 -9.32 -28.14 29.47
N LYS A 455 -10.51 -28.33 30.05
CA LYS A 455 -11.01 -29.67 30.40
C LYS A 455 -11.25 -30.51 29.14
N GLN A 456 -11.85 -29.92 28.10
CA GLN A 456 -12.05 -30.59 26.82
C GLN A 456 -10.72 -30.99 26.17
N LEU A 457 -9.73 -30.09 26.19
CA LEU A 457 -8.38 -30.34 25.70
C LEU A 457 -7.72 -31.52 26.41
N ARG A 458 -7.75 -31.55 27.75
CA ARG A 458 -7.21 -32.67 28.54
C ARG A 458 -7.94 -33.99 28.26
N ASN A 459 -9.26 -33.96 28.16
CA ASN A 459 -10.06 -35.16 27.90
C ASN A 459 -9.85 -35.72 26.49
N SER A 460 -9.59 -34.85 25.50
CA SER A 460 -9.32 -35.26 24.11
C SER A 460 -7.97 -35.96 23.95
N GLY A 461 -7.01 -35.72 24.84
CA GLY A 461 -5.62 -36.20 24.71
C GLY A 461 -4.76 -35.41 23.70
N ASP A 462 -5.32 -34.40 23.03
CA ASP A 462 -4.61 -33.58 22.04
C ASP A 462 -3.41 -32.82 22.65
N ALA A 463 -3.48 -32.47 23.94
CA ALA A 463 -2.39 -31.83 24.68
C ALA A 463 -1.43 -32.82 25.36
N SER A 464 -1.48 -34.12 25.06
CA SER A 464 -0.62 -35.13 25.71
C SER A 464 0.89 -34.89 25.57
N MET A 465 1.30 -34.10 24.57
CA MET A 465 2.70 -33.70 24.34
C MET A 465 3.09 -32.41 25.09
N LEU A 466 2.15 -31.74 25.75
CA LEU A 466 2.37 -30.50 26.48
C LEU A 466 2.44 -30.79 27.98
N GLU A 467 3.28 -30.04 28.69
CA GLU A 467 3.30 -30.08 30.15
C GLU A 467 1.99 -29.49 30.70
N GLN A 468 1.33 -30.23 31.58
CA GLN A 468 0.08 -29.79 32.20
C GLN A 468 0.31 -28.54 33.06
N GLY A 469 -0.50 -27.50 32.84
CA GLY A 469 -0.37 -26.20 33.51
C GLY A 469 0.59 -25.22 32.81
N SER A 470 1.31 -25.67 31.78
CA SER A 470 2.18 -24.81 30.98
C SER A 470 1.41 -23.71 30.25
N TRP A 471 2.13 -22.65 29.85
CA TRP A 471 1.54 -21.58 29.07
C TRP A 471 1.11 -22.07 27.67
N GLN A 472 1.80 -23.07 27.10
CA GLN A 472 1.40 -23.69 25.84
C GLN A 472 0.05 -24.40 25.97
N GLU A 473 -0.19 -25.17 27.03
CA GLU A 473 -1.50 -25.82 27.25
C GLU A 473 -2.63 -24.78 27.32
N LYS A 474 -2.39 -23.69 28.07
CA LYS A 474 -3.34 -22.57 28.16
C LYS A 474 -3.57 -21.89 26.82
N MET A 475 -2.52 -21.69 26.03
CA MET A 475 -2.61 -21.10 24.70
C MET A 475 -3.44 -21.98 23.75
N VAL A 476 -3.24 -23.31 23.73
CA VAL A 476 -4.10 -24.20 22.92
C VAL A 476 -5.56 -24.09 23.33
N ALA A 477 -5.85 -24.03 24.63
CA ALA A 477 -7.22 -23.83 25.08
C ALA A 477 -7.77 -22.48 24.61
N GLN A 478 -6.97 -21.42 24.65
CA GLN A 478 -7.35 -20.09 24.14
C GLN A 478 -7.63 -20.11 22.62
N CYS A 479 -6.85 -20.86 21.86
CA CYS A 479 -7.06 -21.06 20.42
C CYS A 479 -8.40 -21.76 20.10
N ARG A 480 -8.95 -22.53 21.04
CA ARG A 480 -10.27 -23.17 20.89
C ARG A 480 -11.43 -22.26 21.28
N THR A 481 -11.17 -21.15 21.97
CA THR A 481 -12.21 -20.24 22.47
C THR A 481 -12.31 -18.95 21.68
N LYS A 482 -11.21 -18.52 21.05
CA LYS A 482 -11.09 -17.25 20.33
C LYS A 482 -11.09 -17.45 18.82
N LEU A 483 -11.21 -16.34 18.08
CA LEU A 483 -11.05 -16.35 16.64
C LEU A 483 -9.66 -16.91 16.29
N ALA A 484 -9.62 -18.01 15.54
CA ALA A 484 -8.39 -18.65 15.14
C ALA A 484 -8.46 -19.06 13.66
N VAL A 485 -7.44 -18.67 12.90
CA VAL A 485 -7.33 -18.97 11.47
C VAL A 485 -6.45 -20.20 11.28
N ILE A 486 -7.02 -21.24 10.65
CA ILE A 486 -6.36 -22.52 10.43
C ILE A 486 -5.39 -22.40 9.25
N PRO A 487 -4.13 -22.87 9.36
CA PRO A 487 -3.17 -22.84 8.27
C PRO A 487 -3.57 -23.78 7.13
N HIS A 488 -3.84 -23.19 5.98
CA HIS A 488 -4.08 -23.90 4.74
C HIS A 488 -3.07 -23.44 3.70
N SER A 489 -2.32 -24.38 3.13
CA SER A 489 -1.29 -24.09 2.15
C SER A 489 -1.88 -23.28 0.98
N ALA A 490 -1.16 -22.25 0.54
CA ALA A 490 -1.58 -21.31 -0.51
C ALA A 490 -2.75 -20.35 -0.14
N ARG A 491 -3.10 -20.26 1.15
CA ARG A 491 -3.92 -19.17 1.72
C ARG A 491 -3.06 -18.29 2.62
N ALA A 492 -3.52 -17.06 2.85
CA ALA A 492 -2.92 -16.16 3.82
C ALA A 492 -3.98 -15.59 4.75
N VAL A 493 -3.56 -15.03 5.87
CA VAL A 493 -4.41 -14.14 6.68
C VAL A 493 -3.89 -12.71 6.53
N LEU A 494 -4.79 -11.78 6.25
CA LEU A 494 -4.53 -10.33 6.27
C LEU A 494 -5.24 -9.76 7.49
N PHE A 495 -4.53 -8.95 8.27
CA PHE A 495 -5.14 -8.16 9.33
C PHE A 495 -4.46 -6.81 9.47
N TYR A 496 -5.21 -5.84 9.99
CA TYR A 496 -4.71 -4.49 10.22
C TYR A 496 -4.26 -4.31 11.66
N SER A 497 -3.15 -3.60 11.82
CA SER A 497 -2.55 -3.18 13.09
C SER A 497 -2.88 -1.72 13.43
N GLN A 498 -3.61 -1.03 12.55
CA GLN A 498 -4.01 0.37 12.69
C GLN A 498 -5.48 0.55 12.27
N TYR A 499 -6.11 1.59 12.80
CA TYR A 499 -7.35 2.16 12.30
C TYR A 499 -7.08 3.13 11.13
N PRO A 500 -8.10 3.51 10.32
CA PRO A 500 -7.93 4.41 9.18
C PRO A 500 -7.36 5.81 9.50
N ASN A 501 -7.51 6.26 10.75
CA ASN A 501 -6.94 7.51 11.24
C ASN A 501 -5.45 7.39 11.61
N GLY A 502 -4.86 6.19 11.56
CA GLY A 502 -3.47 5.91 11.91
C GLY A 502 -3.27 5.46 13.37
N GLU A 503 -4.32 5.47 14.20
CA GLU A 503 -4.22 4.96 15.57
C GLU A 503 -3.94 3.45 15.60
N PRO A 504 -3.01 2.97 16.44
CA PRO A 504 -2.77 1.54 16.59
C PRO A 504 -4.01 0.76 17.08
N ASP A 505 -4.34 -0.35 16.42
CA ASP A 505 -5.45 -1.21 16.79
C ASP A 505 -4.99 -2.28 17.79
N LYS A 506 -5.27 -2.07 19.08
CA LYS A 506 -4.91 -3.00 20.15
C LYS A 506 -5.71 -4.31 20.10
N ASP A 507 -6.86 -4.34 19.42
CA ASP A 507 -7.64 -5.56 19.26
C ASP A 507 -6.97 -6.53 18.27
N SER A 508 -5.94 -6.08 17.52
CA SER A 508 -5.08 -6.90 16.66
C SER A 508 -4.12 -7.84 17.40
N LEU A 509 -4.21 -7.91 18.74
CA LEU A 509 -3.41 -8.81 19.58
C LEU A 509 -3.59 -10.26 19.12
N HIS A 510 -2.50 -10.85 18.59
CA HIS A 510 -2.55 -12.16 17.96
C HIS A 510 -1.32 -13.01 18.29
N GLY A 511 -1.44 -14.32 18.12
CA GLY A 511 -0.37 -15.28 18.39
C GLY A 511 -0.43 -16.51 17.49
N GLY A 512 0.61 -17.34 17.57
CA GLY A 512 0.68 -18.62 16.89
C GLY A 512 0.43 -19.75 17.89
N CYS A 513 -0.67 -20.47 17.73
CA CYS A 513 -1.04 -21.60 18.57
C CYS A 513 0.02 -22.70 18.54
N PRO A 514 0.25 -23.43 19.64
CA PRO A 514 1.16 -24.57 19.64
C PRO A 514 0.80 -25.59 18.57
N VAL A 515 1.79 -26.00 17.78
CA VAL A 515 1.61 -27.08 16.79
C VAL A 515 1.53 -28.42 17.51
N LEU A 516 0.41 -29.12 17.40
CA LEU A 516 0.19 -30.41 18.05
C LEU A 516 0.51 -31.58 17.12
N LYS A 517 0.36 -31.40 15.81
CA LYS A 517 0.63 -32.42 14.79
C LYS A 517 1.42 -31.80 13.64
N LYS A 518 2.28 -32.59 13.00
CA LYS A 518 3.16 -32.18 11.89
C LYS A 518 4.09 -31.01 12.27
N GLU A 519 4.30 -30.09 11.33
CA GLU A 519 5.15 -28.91 11.38
C GLU A 519 4.42 -27.82 10.58
N LYS A 520 4.53 -26.56 11.01
CA LYS A 520 3.97 -25.40 10.28
C LYS A 520 5.09 -24.58 9.65
N TRP A 521 4.97 -24.36 8.35
CA TRP A 521 5.68 -23.30 7.63
C TRP A 521 4.73 -22.16 7.31
N ALA A 522 5.22 -20.94 7.50
CA ALA A 522 4.53 -19.72 7.12
C ALA A 522 5.54 -18.66 6.66
N ALA A 523 5.08 -17.61 6.00
CA ALA A 523 5.88 -16.42 5.78
C ALA A 523 5.10 -15.16 6.10
N ASN A 524 5.69 -14.27 6.88
CA ASN A 524 5.07 -13.05 7.34
C ASN A 524 5.62 -11.84 6.58
N LEU A 525 4.73 -10.97 6.12
CA LEU A 525 5.09 -9.67 5.58
C LEU A 525 4.40 -8.58 6.39
N TRP A 526 5.22 -7.71 6.98
CA TRP A 526 4.75 -6.46 7.57
C TRP A 526 4.85 -5.33 6.56
N VAL A 527 3.77 -4.57 6.43
CA VAL A 527 3.70 -3.38 5.59
C VAL A 527 3.45 -2.16 6.48
N TRP A 528 4.17 -1.08 6.21
CA TRP A 528 4.15 0.16 6.95
C TRP A 528 3.26 1.19 6.26
N ASN A 529 2.65 2.08 7.04
CA ASN A 529 1.83 3.16 6.48
C ASN A 529 2.68 4.22 5.76
N ALA A 530 3.97 4.34 6.09
CA ALA A 530 4.94 5.22 5.43
C ALA A 530 6.36 4.61 5.59
N PRO A 531 7.44 5.25 5.08
CA PRO A 531 8.78 4.67 5.16
C PRO A 531 9.19 4.33 6.60
N ARG A 532 9.76 3.14 6.77
CA ARG A 532 10.29 2.64 8.05
C ARG A 532 11.68 3.20 8.35
N GLY A 533 12.08 3.13 9.62
CA GLY A 533 13.41 3.56 10.07
C GLY A 533 14.54 3.02 9.19
N GLY A 534 15.45 3.92 8.80
CA GLY A 534 16.58 3.63 7.92
C GLY A 534 16.33 3.84 6.42
N PHE A 535 15.14 4.28 6.02
CA PHE A 535 14.81 4.61 4.62
C PHE A 535 14.65 6.13 4.41
N PRO A 536 14.88 6.64 3.19
CA PRO A 536 14.59 8.02 2.86
C PRO A 536 13.13 8.38 3.16
N GLY A 537 12.89 9.53 3.78
CA GLY A 537 11.56 10.00 4.16
C GLY A 537 10.97 9.33 5.41
N ALA A 538 11.73 8.47 6.12
CA ALA A 538 11.27 7.89 7.37
C ALA A 538 11.04 8.99 8.43
N PRO A 539 9.87 9.04 9.09
CA PRO A 539 9.61 10.00 10.16
C PRO A 539 10.56 9.81 11.33
N VAL A 540 11.12 10.91 11.85
CA VAL A 540 12.05 10.91 12.98
C VAL A 540 11.61 11.82 14.11
N ASN A 541 12.01 11.47 15.34
CA ASN A 541 11.90 12.30 16.52
C ASN A 541 13.10 13.27 16.54
N GLU A 542 12.92 14.48 16.01
CA GLU A 542 14.01 15.47 15.86
C GLU A 542 14.76 15.76 17.17
N ASP A 543 14.03 15.88 18.28
CA ASP A 543 14.61 16.11 19.61
C ASP A 543 15.51 14.96 20.07
N VAL A 544 15.09 13.70 19.82
CA VAL A 544 15.85 12.51 20.18
C VAL A 544 17.11 12.40 19.33
N VAL A 545 16.99 12.68 18.02
CA VAL A 545 18.14 12.71 17.10
C VAL A 545 19.15 13.79 17.52
N ALA A 546 18.68 14.99 17.87
CA ALA A 546 19.53 16.07 18.36
C ALA A 546 20.24 15.68 19.68
N GLN A 547 19.49 15.10 20.63
CA GLN A 547 20.03 14.63 21.90
C GLN A 547 21.08 13.52 21.72
N ASN A 548 20.86 12.58 20.82
CA ASN A 548 21.81 11.50 20.55
C ASN A 548 23.11 12.05 19.91
N ARG A 549 22.99 13.03 19.01
CA ARG A 549 24.14 13.74 18.43
C ARG A 549 24.95 14.49 19.50
N GLU A 550 24.30 15.17 20.42
CA GLU A 550 24.96 15.92 21.50
C GLU A 550 25.65 15.01 22.53
N ASN A 551 25.03 13.87 22.85
CA ASN A 551 25.55 12.93 23.85
C ASN A 551 26.63 11.98 23.35
N ASN A 552 27.00 12.06 22.06
CA ASN A 552 28.02 11.19 21.45
C ASN A 552 27.74 9.71 21.73
N VAL A 553 26.45 9.33 21.79
CA VAL A 553 26.04 7.94 21.98
C VAL A 553 26.45 7.22 20.70
N ALA A 554 27.58 6.53 20.76
CA ALA A 554 27.98 5.65 19.68
C ALA A 554 26.84 4.69 19.40
N ALA A 555 26.45 4.58 18.12
CA ALA A 555 25.54 3.54 17.65
C ALA A 555 25.94 2.20 18.27
N ASP A 556 24.95 1.39 18.66
CA ASP A 556 25.14 0.08 19.29
C ASP A 556 26.37 -0.63 18.70
N PRO A 557 27.44 -0.87 19.49
CA PRO A 557 28.68 -1.47 19.00
C PRO A 557 28.50 -2.93 18.54
N THR A 558 27.29 -3.50 18.69
CA THR A 558 26.91 -4.83 18.20
C THR A 558 25.95 -4.80 17.00
N GLY A 559 25.45 -3.63 16.59
CA GLY A 559 24.66 -3.45 15.38
C GLY A 559 25.53 -3.38 14.12
N PRO A 560 24.97 -3.66 12.92
CA PRO A 560 25.69 -3.38 11.68
C PRO A 560 26.01 -1.89 11.64
N GLN A 561 27.30 -1.55 11.58
CA GLN A 561 27.74 -0.16 11.57
C GLN A 561 27.18 0.52 10.32
N GLN A 562 26.41 1.60 10.50
CA GLN A 562 25.98 2.43 9.38
C GLN A 562 27.21 3.08 8.75
N LEU A 563 27.34 2.91 7.45
CA LEU A 563 28.41 3.44 6.60
C LEU A 563 27.78 4.41 5.60
N HIS A 564 28.62 5.25 4.99
CA HIS A 564 28.21 6.14 3.92
C HIS A 564 28.92 5.78 2.62
N ALA A 565 28.16 5.69 1.53
CA ALA A 565 28.70 5.53 0.20
C ALA A 565 28.24 6.70 -0.68
N THR A 566 29.17 7.27 -1.45
CA THR A 566 28.88 8.31 -2.44
C THR A 566 29.20 7.76 -3.81
N PHE A 567 28.26 7.87 -4.74
CA PHE A 567 28.40 7.44 -6.12
C PHE A 567 28.39 8.69 -7.00
N SER A 568 29.41 8.88 -7.81
CA SER A 568 29.54 10.04 -8.69
C SER A 568 29.75 9.58 -10.12
N ASN A 569 28.94 10.08 -11.05
CA ASN A 569 29.14 9.87 -12.47
C ASN A 569 29.77 11.13 -13.06
N THR A 570 31.08 11.09 -13.30
CA THR A 570 31.82 12.24 -13.80
C THR A 570 31.68 12.45 -15.30
N GLY A 571 30.90 11.59 -15.99
CA GLY A 571 30.70 11.65 -17.43
C GLY A 571 31.90 11.16 -18.24
N ILE A 572 32.87 10.51 -17.62
CA ILE A 572 34.06 9.97 -18.30
C ILE A 572 33.67 8.83 -19.24
N ASP A 573 32.78 7.93 -18.81
CA ASP A 573 32.25 6.87 -19.65
C ASP A 573 30.85 7.23 -20.19
N PRO A 574 30.72 7.55 -21.49
CA PRO A 574 29.42 7.89 -22.09
C PRO A 574 28.41 6.73 -22.06
N ALA A 575 28.86 5.49 -21.80
CA ALA A 575 27.95 4.35 -21.63
C ALA A 575 27.07 4.45 -20.37
N PHE A 576 27.41 5.33 -19.42
CA PHE A 576 26.67 5.57 -18.19
C PHE A 576 25.89 6.90 -18.20
N ALA A 577 25.72 7.55 -19.35
CA ALA A 577 25.08 8.87 -19.42
C ALA A 577 23.64 8.90 -18.86
N THR A 578 22.92 7.78 -18.97
CA THR A 578 21.55 7.60 -18.47
C THR A 578 21.49 6.61 -17.29
N ALA A 579 22.60 6.49 -16.53
CA ALA A 579 22.68 5.52 -15.48
C ALA A 579 21.75 5.85 -14.30
N SER A 580 21.28 4.81 -13.63
CA SER A 580 20.62 4.88 -12.34
C SER A 580 21.42 4.13 -11.30
N LEU A 581 21.42 4.65 -10.07
CA LEU A 581 21.86 3.91 -8.91
C LEU A 581 20.69 3.11 -8.36
N ASN A 582 20.90 1.83 -8.13
CA ASN A 582 19.92 0.92 -7.58
C ASN A 582 20.52 0.20 -6.37
N PHE A 583 19.76 0.08 -5.28
CA PHE A 583 20.11 -0.89 -4.23
C PHE A 583 19.67 -2.27 -4.73
N GLN A 584 20.64 -3.09 -5.11
CA GLN A 584 20.41 -4.28 -5.93
C GLN A 584 19.59 -3.91 -7.17
N ASP A 585 18.37 -4.41 -7.30
CA ASP A 585 17.53 -4.13 -8.47
C ASP A 585 16.53 -2.98 -8.22
N THR A 586 16.47 -2.43 -7.00
CA THR A 586 15.54 -1.35 -6.62
C THR A 586 16.13 0.01 -6.98
N PHE A 587 15.43 0.78 -7.80
CA PHE A 587 15.85 2.14 -8.16
C PHE A 587 15.98 3.01 -6.91
N TRP A 588 17.14 3.65 -6.77
CA TRP A 588 17.43 4.57 -5.66
C TRP A 588 17.45 6.02 -6.14
N GLY A 589 18.05 6.28 -7.29
CA GLY A 589 18.12 7.62 -7.85
C GLY A 589 18.79 7.64 -9.22
N ASN A 590 18.57 8.73 -9.94
CA ASN A 590 19.26 8.97 -11.20
C ASN A 590 20.74 9.28 -10.91
N LEU A 591 21.63 8.64 -11.66
CA LEU A 591 23.07 8.84 -11.60
C LEU A 591 23.59 9.13 -13.01
N GLY A 592 22.97 10.12 -13.66
CA GLY A 592 23.34 10.58 -15.00
C GLY A 592 24.64 11.37 -15.00
N THR A 593 25.06 11.84 -16.17
CA THR A 593 26.33 12.58 -16.30
C THR A 593 26.36 13.84 -15.43
N GLY A 594 27.31 13.90 -14.51
CA GLY A 594 27.51 15.00 -13.57
C GLY A 594 26.84 14.78 -12.20
N ASP A 595 26.03 13.74 -12.06
CA ASP A 595 25.27 13.49 -10.83
C ASP A 595 26.15 12.86 -9.74
N THR A 596 25.78 13.14 -8.49
CA THR A 596 26.36 12.52 -7.31
C THR A 596 25.25 12.16 -6.32
N LEU A 597 25.24 10.90 -5.87
CA LEU A 597 24.29 10.37 -4.90
C LEU A 597 25.03 9.86 -3.68
N SER A 598 24.64 10.32 -2.49
CA SER A 598 25.13 9.79 -1.21
C SER A 598 24.05 8.94 -0.56
N VAL A 599 24.45 7.80 -0.01
CA VAL A 599 23.53 6.82 0.61
C VAL A 599 24.08 6.38 1.95
N ASN A 600 23.16 6.16 2.89
CA ASN A 600 23.45 5.38 4.09
C ASN A 600 23.37 3.90 3.72
N THR A 601 24.35 3.12 4.14
CA THR A 601 24.51 1.73 3.73
C THR A 601 25.21 0.92 4.81
N TYR A 602 25.36 -0.38 4.62
CA TYR A 602 26.04 -1.28 5.56
C TYR A 602 27.02 -2.19 4.82
N GLU A 603 27.99 -2.75 5.55
CA GLU A 603 28.91 -3.74 4.98
C GLU A 603 28.13 -4.86 4.26
N GLY A 604 28.56 -5.20 3.05
CA GLY A 604 27.95 -6.25 2.22
C GLY A 604 26.74 -5.80 1.39
N HIS A 605 26.24 -4.57 1.59
CA HIS A 605 25.23 -3.99 0.71
C HIS A 605 25.69 -3.96 -0.74
N LYS A 606 24.80 -4.29 -1.68
CA LYS A 606 25.11 -4.33 -3.11
C LYS A 606 24.36 -3.22 -3.84
N TRP A 607 25.08 -2.30 -4.43
CA TRP A 607 24.56 -1.21 -5.24
C TRP A 607 24.84 -1.49 -6.71
N ASN A 608 23.78 -1.64 -7.51
CA ASN A 608 23.90 -1.80 -8.94
C ASN A 608 23.80 -0.45 -9.64
N ILE A 609 24.71 -0.21 -10.56
CA ILE A 609 24.58 0.86 -11.53
C ILE A 609 23.96 0.26 -12.78
N MET A 610 22.78 0.75 -13.14
CA MET A 610 21.99 0.22 -14.23
C MET A 610 21.91 1.24 -15.37
N VAL A 611 21.93 0.75 -16.60
CA VAL A 611 21.71 1.56 -17.82
C VAL A 611 20.72 0.78 -18.68
N ASP A 612 19.64 1.44 -19.12
CA ASP A 612 18.56 0.84 -19.91
C ASP A 612 18.02 -0.46 -19.30
N GLY A 613 17.83 -0.47 -17.97
CA GLY A 613 17.29 -1.61 -17.22
C GLY A 613 18.23 -2.80 -17.09
N LYS A 614 19.53 -2.66 -17.40
CA LYS A 614 20.54 -3.73 -17.24
C LYS A 614 21.63 -3.32 -16.26
N VAL A 615 22.00 -4.23 -15.36
CA VAL A 615 23.14 -4.04 -14.45
C VAL A 615 24.42 -3.97 -15.27
N LYS A 616 25.11 -2.82 -15.18
CA LYS A 616 26.41 -2.59 -15.81
C LYS A 616 27.55 -2.79 -14.82
N ARG A 617 27.33 -2.41 -13.57
CA ARG A 617 28.31 -2.54 -12.49
C ARG A 617 27.60 -2.82 -11.18
N THR A 618 28.18 -3.67 -10.35
CA THR A 618 27.72 -3.92 -8.97
C THR A 618 28.85 -3.55 -8.03
N ILE A 619 28.53 -2.73 -7.03
CA ILE A 619 29.44 -2.28 -5.99
C ILE A 619 28.98 -2.91 -4.69
N VAL A 620 29.89 -3.63 -4.03
CA VAL A 620 29.64 -4.22 -2.72
C VAL A 620 30.33 -3.34 -1.69
N ILE A 621 29.57 -2.82 -0.74
CA ILE A 621 30.08 -1.92 0.30
C ILE A 621 30.98 -2.69 1.25
N ASP A 622 32.17 -2.18 1.48
CA ASP A 622 33.13 -2.74 2.44
C ASP A 622 32.94 -2.13 3.83
N THR A 623 33.88 -2.35 4.75
CA THR A 623 33.83 -1.87 6.13
C THR A 623 34.23 -0.41 6.33
N GLU A 624 34.68 0.32 5.29
CA GLU A 624 35.13 1.69 5.45
C GLU A 624 33.96 2.65 5.75
N PRO A 625 34.09 3.58 6.72
CA PRO A 625 32.98 4.44 7.14
C PRO A 625 32.44 5.37 6.05
N ASN A 626 33.31 5.82 5.14
CA ASN A 626 32.95 6.70 4.03
C ASN A 626 33.65 6.19 2.78
N GLN A 627 32.86 5.79 1.79
CA GLN A 627 33.34 5.22 0.53
C GLN A 627 32.86 6.09 -0.62
N SER A 628 33.72 6.29 -1.62
CA SER A 628 33.37 7.04 -2.82
C SER A 628 33.65 6.20 -4.06
N TYR A 629 32.65 6.10 -4.92
CA TYR A 629 32.66 5.29 -6.12
C TYR A 629 32.41 6.16 -7.34
N GLU A 630 33.42 6.26 -8.19
CA GLU A 630 33.28 6.91 -9.49
C GLU A 630 32.79 5.89 -10.51
N VAL A 631 31.72 6.26 -11.22
CA VAL A 631 31.03 5.46 -12.23
C VAL A 631 31.54 5.77 -13.61
#